data_AF-A0A7Y4VYZ3-F1
#
_entry.id   AF-A0A7Y4VYZ3-F1
#
_cell.length_a   1.000
_cell.length_b   1.000
_cell.length_c   1.000
_cell.angle_alpha   90.00
_cell.angle_beta   90.00
_cell.angle_gamma   90.00
#
_symmetry.space_group_name_H-M   'P 1'
#
loop_
_entity.id
_entity.type
_entity.pdbx_description
1 polymer ?
#
loop_
_entity_poly.entity_id
_entity_poly.type
_entity_poly.pdbx_seq_one_letter_code
_entity_poly.pdbx_strand_id
1 'polypeptide(L)'
;MSQKVQHAFGKRLRELRSLAHPKISQDVLAETLQVSRTSISNIENGRHRVFLDQVYAAAARLGVQVHELLPPEEDIFTRPLVTIPLGARIQDIGRDNLPPLVAKALRKASISERRANNLKETS
;
A
#
# COMPACT_ATOMS: atom_id res chain seq x y z
N MET A 1 7.36 -0.11 -4.10
CA MET A 1 6.16 -0.48 -3.29
C MET A 1 6.51 -0.66 -1.83
N SER A 2 7.28 -1.69 -1.46
CA SER A 2 7.62 -2.01 -0.05
C SER A 2 8.27 -0.85 0.72
N GLN A 3 9.19 -0.11 0.10
CA GLN A 3 9.85 1.03 0.75
C GLN A 3 8.89 2.20 1.06
N LYS A 4 7.92 2.48 0.18
CA LYS A 4 6.93 3.56 0.42
C LYS A 4 6.08 3.24 1.65
N VAL A 5 5.65 1.98 1.76
CA VAL A 5 4.92 1.47 2.93
C VAL A 5 5.74 1.58 4.20
N GLN A 6 7.00 1.12 4.18
CA GLN A 6 7.90 1.19 5.34
C GLN A 6 8.13 2.62 5.79
N HIS A 7 8.33 3.55 4.85
CA HIS A 7 8.55 4.95 5.17
C HIS A 7 7.30 5.61 5.77
N ALA A 8 6.14 5.40 5.17
CA ALA A 8 4.88 5.95 5.66
C ALA A 8 4.52 5.39 7.06
N PHE A 9 4.67 4.08 7.25
CA PHE A 9 4.52 3.45 8.56
C PHE A 9 5.51 4.00 9.59
N GLY A 10 6.80 4.06 9.26
CA GLY A 10 7.86 4.54 10.16
C GLY A 10 7.62 5.98 10.64
N LYS A 11 7.19 6.85 9.72
CA LYS A 11 6.77 8.22 10.01
C LYS A 11 5.61 8.24 11.00
N ARG A 12 4.56 7.46 10.74
CA ARG A 12 3.36 7.40 11.60
C ARG A 12 3.69 6.88 13.00
N LEU A 13 4.50 5.84 13.10
CA LEU A 13 4.98 5.30 14.37
C LEU A 13 5.75 6.36 15.18
N ARG A 14 6.65 7.11 14.53
CA ARG A 14 7.43 8.18 15.17
C ARG A 14 6.53 9.30 15.69
N GLU A 15 5.54 9.71 14.91
CA GLU A 15 4.57 10.75 15.27
C GLU A 15 3.81 10.34 16.53
N LEU A 16 3.15 9.17 16.49
CA LEU A 16 2.36 8.67 17.63
C LEU A 16 3.22 8.44 18.87
N ARG A 17 4.43 7.89 18.72
CA ARG A 17 5.38 7.75 19.84
C ARG A 17 5.76 9.10 20.46
N SER A 18 5.99 10.12 19.62
CA SER A 18 6.41 11.44 20.08
C SER A 18 5.29 12.23 20.75
N LEU A 19 4.03 11.95 20.38
CA LEU A 19 2.82 12.56 20.92
C LEU A 19 2.22 11.77 22.11
N ALA A 20 2.71 10.56 22.38
CA ALA A 20 2.26 9.78 23.53
C ALA A 20 2.51 10.53 24.85
N HIS A 21 1.65 10.28 25.83
CA HIS A 21 1.75 10.88 27.17
C HIS A 21 1.80 9.77 28.24
N PRO A 22 2.93 9.63 28.97
CA PRO A 22 4.18 10.35 28.81
C PRO A 22 4.87 10.03 27.46
N LYS A 23 5.74 10.95 27.00
CA LYS A 23 6.48 10.76 25.74
C LYS A 23 7.32 9.48 25.83
N ILE A 24 7.15 8.59 24.87
CA ILE A 24 7.88 7.32 24.81
C ILE A 24 9.20 7.54 24.06
N SER A 25 10.32 7.12 24.64
CA SER A 25 11.62 7.17 23.96
C SER A 25 11.75 6.01 22.96
N GLN A 26 12.72 6.11 22.04
CA GLN A 26 13.04 4.98 21.17
C GLN A 26 13.52 3.76 21.96
N ASP A 27 14.22 3.96 23.08
CA ASP A 27 14.71 2.90 23.95
C ASP A 27 13.56 2.12 24.60
N VAL A 28 12.56 2.82 25.14
CA VAL A 28 11.38 2.20 25.74
C VAL A 28 10.58 1.40 24.70
N LEU A 29 10.47 1.93 23.47
CA LEU A 29 9.82 1.19 22.39
C LEU A 29 10.68 -0.02 21.96
N ALA A 30 12.01 0.11 21.95
CA ALA A 30 12.93 -0.97 21.60
C ALA A 30 12.81 -2.15 22.57
N GLU A 31 12.74 -1.89 23.87
CA GLU A 31 12.50 -2.89 24.92
C GLU A 31 11.17 -3.61 24.70
N THR A 32 10.11 -2.86 24.41
CA THR A 32 8.77 -3.41 24.16
C THR A 32 8.78 -4.38 22.96
N LEU A 33 9.47 -3.98 21.88
CA LEU A 33 9.52 -4.75 20.65
C LEU A 33 10.63 -5.81 20.65
N GLN A 34 11.40 -5.93 21.74
CA GLN A 34 12.56 -6.82 21.88
C GLN A 34 13.57 -6.66 20.73
N VAL A 35 13.84 -5.42 20.35
CA VAL A 35 14.81 -5.06 19.31
C VAL A 35 15.81 -4.03 19.83
N SER A 36 16.85 -3.76 19.06
CA SER A 36 17.77 -2.67 19.40
C SER A 36 17.14 -1.29 19.18
N ARG A 37 17.61 -0.29 19.92
CA ARG A 37 17.31 1.14 19.66
C ARG A 37 17.59 1.54 18.21
N THR A 38 18.70 1.05 17.64
CA THR A 38 19.06 1.29 16.23
C THR A 38 18.01 0.70 15.28
N SER A 39 17.46 -0.47 15.60
CA SER A 39 16.35 -1.07 14.84
C SER A 39 15.12 -0.16 14.87
N ILE A 40 14.75 0.39 16.03
CA ILE A 40 13.65 1.36 16.13
C ILE A 40 13.93 2.60 15.28
N SER A 41 15.13 3.18 15.36
CA SER A 41 15.50 4.31 14.51
C SER A 41 15.41 3.97 13.02
N ASN A 42 15.84 2.78 12.59
CA ASN A 42 15.73 2.35 11.20
C ASN A 42 14.28 2.07 10.78
N ILE A 43 13.44 1.55 11.67
CA ILE A 43 12.00 1.39 11.44
C ILE A 43 11.35 2.75 11.23
N GLU A 44 11.58 3.71 12.14
CA GLU A 44 11.00 5.06 12.06
C GLU A 44 11.42 5.83 10.81
N ASN A 45 12.59 5.53 10.26
CA ASN A 45 13.09 6.11 9.00
C ASN A 45 12.67 5.29 7.75
N GLY A 46 11.91 4.20 7.91
CA GLY A 46 11.47 3.33 6.82
C GLY A 46 12.56 2.47 6.18
N ARG A 47 13.71 2.33 6.84
CA ARG A 47 14.83 1.51 6.36
C ARG A 47 14.66 0.03 6.69
N HIS A 48 13.91 -0.29 7.75
CA HIS A 48 13.65 -1.66 8.19
C HIS A 48 12.18 -2.04 7.99
N ARG A 49 11.96 -3.33 7.77
CA ARG A 49 10.63 -3.94 7.80
C ARG A 49 10.17 -4.10 9.25
N VAL A 50 8.86 -4.10 9.43
CA VAL A 50 8.22 -4.49 10.69
C VAL A 50 7.38 -5.73 10.46
N PHE A 51 7.37 -6.61 11.46
CA PHE A 51 6.47 -7.74 11.49
C PHE A 51 5.14 -7.35 12.13
N LEU A 52 4.08 -8.11 11.83
CA LEU A 52 2.73 -7.76 12.25
C LEU A 52 2.60 -7.74 13.78
N ASP A 53 3.18 -8.73 14.47
CA ASP A 53 3.28 -8.80 15.93
C ASP A 53 3.91 -7.53 16.53
N GLN A 54 4.97 -7.00 15.93
CA GLN A 54 5.61 -5.75 16.36
C GLN A 54 4.68 -4.54 16.19
N VAL A 55 3.83 -4.53 15.16
CA VAL A 55 2.81 -3.48 14.98
C VAL A 55 1.78 -3.53 16.11
N TYR A 56 1.28 -4.72 16.45
CA TYR A 56 0.34 -4.90 17.57
C TYR A 56 0.97 -4.54 18.92
N ALA A 57 2.23 -4.97 19.16
CA ALA A 57 2.96 -4.63 20.38
C ALA A 57 3.19 -3.12 20.52
N ALA A 58 3.54 -2.45 19.42
CA ALA A 58 3.67 -0.99 19.40
C ALA A 58 2.33 -0.30 19.70
N ALA A 59 1.22 -0.74 19.09
CA ALA A 59 -0.10 -0.17 19.33
C ALA A 59 -0.51 -0.28 20.80
N ALA A 60 -0.36 -1.48 21.37
CA ALA A 60 -0.65 -1.75 22.77
C ALA A 60 0.22 -0.87 23.70
N ARG A 61 1.51 -0.72 23.40
CA ARG A 61 2.43 0.10 24.20
C ARG A 61 2.12 1.59 24.15
N LEU A 62 1.69 2.08 22.99
CA LEU A 62 1.32 3.47 22.75
C LEU A 62 -0.10 3.80 23.23
N GLY A 63 -0.93 2.80 23.53
CA GLY A 63 -2.33 2.99 23.93
C GLY A 63 -3.23 3.44 22.78
N VAL A 64 -2.90 3.05 21.55
CA VAL A 64 -3.64 3.41 20.33
C VAL A 64 -4.19 2.14 19.66
N GLN A 65 -5.18 2.31 18.79
CA GLN A 65 -5.65 1.22 17.94
C GLN A 65 -4.65 0.95 16.82
N VAL A 66 -4.54 -0.32 16.40
CA VAL A 66 -3.57 -0.75 15.38
C VAL A 66 -3.73 0.01 14.06
N HIS A 67 -4.95 0.32 13.65
CA HIS A 67 -5.19 1.05 12.41
C HIS A 67 -4.63 2.47 12.44
N GLU A 68 -4.42 3.06 13.61
CA GLU A 68 -3.83 4.40 13.75
C GLU A 68 -2.34 4.40 13.39
N LEU A 69 -1.66 3.25 13.51
CA LEU A 69 -0.27 3.06 13.07
C LEU A 69 -0.14 2.82 11.56
N LEU A 70 -1.24 2.44 10.90
CA LEU A 70 -1.21 2.16 9.47
C LEU A 70 -1.33 3.47 8.68
N PRO A 71 -0.48 3.68 7.66
CA PRO A 71 -0.61 4.84 6.80
C PRO A 71 -1.90 4.74 5.96
N PRO A 72 -2.51 5.88 5.60
CA PRO A 72 -3.69 5.88 4.75
C PRO A 72 -3.37 5.29 3.37
N GLU A 73 -4.37 4.69 2.74
CA GLU A 73 -4.18 3.98 1.46
C GLU A 73 -3.64 4.90 0.35
N GLU A 74 -4.02 6.17 0.33
CA GLU A 74 -3.57 7.18 -0.63
C GLU A 74 -2.07 7.47 -0.56
N ASP A 75 -1.48 7.39 0.63
CA ASP A 75 -0.03 7.52 0.82
C ASP A 75 0.71 6.31 0.23
N ILE A 76 0.05 5.16 0.10
CA ILE A 76 0.65 3.92 -0.36
C ILE A 76 0.40 3.69 -1.84
N PHE A 77 -0.86 3.75 -2.23
CA PHE A 77 -1.35 3.41 -3.55
C PHE A 77 -1.64 4.68 -4.33
N THR A 78 -0.90 4.90 -5.41
CA THR A 78 -1.30 5.88 -6.41
C THR A 78 -2.56 5.35 -7.09
N ARG A 79 -3.71 5.95 -6.79
CA ARG A 79 -4.98 5.63 -7.45
C ARG A 79 -5.10 6.54 -8.68
N PRO A 80 -4.88 6.04 -9.91
CA PRO A 80 -5.06 6.88 -11.08
C PRO A 80 -6.55 7.23 -11.20
N LEU A 81 -6.87 8.52 -11.15
CA LEU A 81 -8.19 9.00 -11.50
C LEU A 81 -8.38 8.83 -13.00
N VAL A 82 -9.44 8.13 -13.39
CA VAL A 82 -9.85 8.00 -14.78
C VAL A 82 -11.18 8.71 -14.92
N THR A 83 -11.17 9.86 -15.59
CA THR A 83 -12.40 10.57 -15.94
C THR A 83 -12.93 9.97 -17.23
N ILE A 84 -14.10 9.33 -17.17
CA ILE A 84 -14.82 8.85 -18.35
C ILE A 84 -16.03 9.78 -18.52
N PRO A 85 -16.22 10.40 -19.70
CA PRO A 85 -17.44 11.14 -19.98
C PRO A 85 -18.66 10.24 -19.79
N LEU A 86 -19.68 10.72 -19.09
CA LEU A 86 -20.92 9.97 -18.91
C LEU A 86 -21.56 9.74 -20.30
N GLY A 87 -21.66 8.48 -20.71
CA GLY A 87 -22.14 8.09 -22.04
C GLY A 87 -21.05 7.77 -23.07
N ALA A 88 -19.76 7.89 -22.73
CA ALA A 88 -18.68 7.44 -23.60
C ALA A 88 -18.74 5.92 -23.82
N ARG A 89 -18.70 5.49 -25.09
CA ARG A 89 -18.58 4.06 -25.41
C ARG A 89 -17.11 3.67 -25.34
N ILE A 90 -16.81 2.51 -24.78
CA ILE A 90 -15.43 2.02 -24.57
C ILE A 90 -14.63 1.98 -25.89
N GLN A 91 -15.31 1.74 -27.00
CA GLN A 91 -14.75 1.69 -28.35
C GLN A 91 -14.30 3.05 -28.92
N ASP A 92 -14.69 4.17 -28.31
CA ASP A 92 -14.35 5.53 -28.76
C ASP A 92 -13.09 6.08 -28.05
N ILE A 93 -12.59 5.39 -27.02
CA ILE A 93 -11.35 5.76 -26.32
C ILE A 93 -10.18 5.26 -27.17
N GLY A 94 -9.54 6.16 -27.92
CA GLY A 94 -8.37 5.84 -28.74
C GLY A 94 -7.27 5.15 -27.91
N ARG A 95 -6.65 4.11 -28.49
CA ARG A 95 -5.63 3.26 -27.83
C ARG A 95 -4.50 4.04 -27.15
N ASP A 96 -4.23 5.24 -27.63
CA ASP A 96 -3.10 6.06 -27.22
C ASP A 96 -3.31 6.75 -25.86
N ASN A 97 -4.56 6.85 -25.38
CA ASN A 97 -4.91 7.49 -24.11
C ASN A 97 -5.45 6.52 -23.05
N LEU A 98 -5.35 5.21 -23.26
CA LEU A 98 -5.82 4.24 -22.27
C LEU A 98 -4.83 4.14 -21.10
N PRO A 99 -5.31 4.26 -19.84
CA PRO A 99 -4.51 3.89 -18.69
C PRO A 99 -4.00 2.45 -18.83
N PRO A 100 -2.75 2.16 -18.46
CA PRO A 100 -2.13 0.84 -18.67
C PRO A 100 -2.95 -0.34 -18.13
N LEU A 101 -3.74 -0.12 -17.09
CA LEU A 101 -4.63 -1.10 -16.49
C LEU A 101 -5.77 -1.53 -17.44
N VAL A 102 -6.35 -0.58 -18.17
CA VAL A 102 -7.43 -0.83 -19.14
C VAL A 102 -6.85 -1.52 -20.37
N ALA A 103 -5.68 -1.08 -20.85
CA ALA A 103 -4.97 -1.75 -21.95
C ALA A 103 -4.65 -3.23 -21.63
N LYS A 104 -4.25 -3.53 -20.39
CA LYS A 104 -3.97 -4.90 -19.94
C LYS A 104 -5.24 -5.77 -19.87
N ALA A 105 -6.37 -5.21 -19.43
CA ALA A 105 -7.65 -5.91 -19.40
C ALA A 105 -8.15 -6.26 -20.81
N LEU A 106 -8.05 -5.32 -21.75
CA LEU A 106 -8.45 -5.53 -23.16
C LEU A 106 -7.58 -6.55 -23.89
N ARG A 107 -6.27 -6.63 -23.58
CA ARG A 107 -5.38 -7.68 -24.11
C ARG A 107 -5.83 -9.08 -23.67
N LYS A 108 -6.26 -9.26 -22.42
CA LYS A 108 -6.78 -10.56 -21.96
C LYS A 108 -8.11 -10.93 -22.62
N ALA A 109 -9.01 -9.96 -22.78
CA ALA A 109 -10.30 -10.18 -23.44
C ALA A 109 -10.14 -10.60 -24.91
N SER A 110 -9.32 -9.87 -25.68
CA SER A 110 -9.08 -10.18 -27.10
C SER A 110 -8.37 -11.52 -27.35
N ILE A 111 -7.51 -11.98 -26.44
CA ILE A 111 -6.91 -13.33 -26.50
C ILE A 111 -7.97 -14.42 -26.28
N SER A 112 -8.95 -14.15 -25.40
CA SER A 112 -10.03 -15.07 -25.08
C SER A 112 -11.01 -15.21 -26.24
N GLU A 113 -11.36 -14.09 -26.88
CA GLU A 113 -12.22 -14.05 -28.07
C GLU A 113 -11.58 -14.74 -29.27
N ARG A 114 -10.28 -14.55 -29.52
CA ARG A 114 -9.57 -15.24 -30.61
C ARG A 114 -9.52 -16.75 -30.41
N ARG A 115 -9.37 -17.22 -29.16
CA ARG A 115 -9.45 -18.66 -28.84
C ARG A 115 -10.85 -19.21 -29.07
N ALA A 116 -11.89 -18.48 -28.67
CA ALA A 116 -13.28 -18.89 -28.86
C ALA A 116 -13.67 -18.97 -30.34
N ASN A 117 -13.17 -18.07 -31.19
CA ASN A 117 -13.45 -18.10 -32.62
C ASN A 117 -12.69 -19.23 -33.34
N ASN A 118 -11.43 -19.49 -33.01
CA ASN A 118 -10.68 -20.60 -33.61
C ASN A 118 -11.28 -21.98 -33.28
N LEU A 119 -11.95 -22.16 -32.14
CA LEU A 119 -12.65 -23.42 -31.84
C LEU A 119 -13.95 -23.60 -32.63
N LYS A 120 -14.57 -22.51 -33.10
CA LYS A 120 -15.81 -22.56 -33.90
C LYS A 120 -15.56 -22.79 -35.38
N GLU A 121 -14.36 -22.49 -35.88
CA GLU A 121 -13.98 -22.72 -37.29
C GLU A 121 -13.43 -24.13 -37.54
N THR A 122 -13.16 -24.92 -36.49
CA THR A 122 -12.64 -26.30 -36.58
C THR A 122 -13.69 -27.38 -36.31
N SER A 123 -14.99 -27.05 -36.36
CA SER A 123 -16.12 -27.99 -36.19
C SER A 123 -17.11 -27.79 -37.33
#